data_AF-A0A2V8W1E9-F1
#
_entry.id   AF-A0A2V8W1E9-F1
#
_cell.length_a   1.000
_cell.length_b   1.000
_cell.length_c   1.000
_cell.angle_alpha   90.00
_cell.angle_beta   90.00
_cell.angle_gamma   90.00
#
_symmetry.space_group_name_H-M   'P 1'
#
loop_
_entity.id
_entity.type
_entity.pdbx_description
1 polymer ?
#
loop_
_entity_poly.entity_id
_entity_poly.type
_entity_poly.pdbx_seq_one_letter_code
_entity_poly.pdbx_strand_id
1 'polypeptide(L)'
;MFDTRNYAGSFFYSWMEMSYSPAEWCRAGLVAQRTKAYHTDLDIQRGLLIGLSQEKVDFTTYIFNAGWTDPTVVLSLGFHF
;
A
#
# COMPACT_ATOMS: atom_id res chain seq x y z
N MET A 1 -27.69 34.39 -2.87
CA MET A 1 -26.24 34.22 -3.17
C MET A 1 -25.73 33.09 -2.31
N PHE A 2 -25.65 31.88 -2.87
CA PHE A 2 -25.13 30.72 -2.17
C PHE A 2 -23.68 30.53 -2.63
N ASP A 3 -22.73 30.84 -1.75
CA ASP A 3 -21.29 30.62 -1.99
C ASP A 3 -21.00 29.14 -1.74
N THR A 4 -20.82 28.38 -2.82
CA THR A 4 -20.34 27.00 -2.81
C THR A 4 -18.89 27.01 -3.30
N ARG A 5 -17.97 27.61 -2.53
CA ARG A 5 -16.52 27.37 -2.69
C ARG A 5 -16.20 25.97 -2.16
N ASN A 6 -16.49 25.00 -3.01
CA ASN A 6 -16.45 23.57 -2.79
C ASN A 6 -14.99 23.04 -2.84
N TYR A 7 -14.56 22.35 -1.78
CA TYR A 7 -13.51 21.30 -1.74
C TYR A 7 -12.04 21.69 -2.01
N ALA A 8 -11.41 22.34 -1.02
CA ALA A 8 -9.94 22.47 -0.90
C ALA A 8 -9.31 21.31 -0.07
N GLY A 9 -9.68 20.06 -0.33
CA GLY A 9 -9.31 18.93 0.54
C GLY A 9 -9.00 17.60 -0.17
N SER A 10 -8.71 17.60 -1.46
CA SER A 10 -8.42 16.35 -2.18
C SER A 10 -6.97 15.93 -1.98
N PHE A 11 -6.69 15.32 -0.84
CA PHE A 11 -5.52 14.42 -0.71
C PHE A 11 -5.79 13.25 -1.66
N PHE A 12 -5.16 13.28 -2.84
CA PHE A 12 -5.21 12.17 -3.77
C PHE A 12 -4.30 11.06 -3.23
N TYR A 13 -4.89 10.21 -2.41
CA TYR A 13 -4.27 8.95 -2.01
C TYR A 13 -4.50 7.95 -3.13
N SER A 14 -3.50 7.77 -3.99
CA SER A 14 -3.55 6.74 -5.01
C SER A 14 -2.76 5.54 -4.51
N TRP A 15 -3.48 4.50 -4.10
CA TRP A 15 -2.91 3.20 -3.78
C TRP A 15 -2.97 2.33 -5.03
N MET A 16 -1.81 2.03 -5.60
CA MET A 16 -1.71 1.07 -6.69
C MET A 16 -1.16 -0.23 -6.13
N GLU A 17 -2.03 -1.22 -6.00
CA GLU A 17 -1.63 -2.57 -5.62
C GLU A 17 -1.77 -3.48 -6.82
N MET A 18 -0.68 -4.16 -7.17
CA MET A 18 -0.65 -5.18 -8.19
C MET A 18 -0.16 -6.47 -7.56
N SER A 19 -1.10 -7.35 -7.23
CA SER A 19 -0.86 -8.61 -6.54
C SER A 19 -1.09 -9.79 -7.48
N TYR A 20 -0.14 -10.72 -7.53
CA TYR A 20 -0.24 -11.99 -8.26
C TYR A 20 -0.20 -13.14 -7.26
N SER A 21 -1.16 -14.05 -7.34
CA SER A 21 -1.25 -15.20 -6.44
C SER A 21 -0.97 -16.48 -7.23
N PRO A 22 0.29 -16.96 -7.28
CA PRO A 22 0.62 -18.21 -7.97
C PRO A 22 -0.02 -19.44 -7.32
N ALA A 23 -0.34 -19.38 -6.03
CA ALA A 23 -1.03 -20.43 -5.30
C ALA A 23 -2.03 -19.83 -4.31
N GLU A 24 -3.00 -20.62 -3.86
CA GLU A 24 -4.00 -20.18 -2.86
C GLU A 24 -3.35 -19.77 -1.54
N TRP A 25 -2.17 -20.35 -1.24
CA TRP A 25 -1.41 -20.08 -0.04
C TRP A 25 -0.31 -19.03 -0.20
N CYS A 26 -0.05 -18.53 -1.42
CA CYS A 26 1.05 -17.60 -1.68
C CYS A 26 0.63 -16.51 -2.65
N ARG A 27 0.80 -15.26 -2.22
CA ARG A 27 0.58 -14.05 -2.97
C ARG A 27 1.86 -13.23 -2.97
N ALA A 28 2.25 -12.70 -4.10
CA ALA A 28 3.32 -11.71 -4.18
C ALA A 28 2.89 -10.59 -5.10
N GLY A 29 3.27 -9.37 -4.78
CA GLY A 29 2.82 -8.20 -5.51
C GLY A 29 3.74 -7.02 -5.35
N LEU A 30 3.37 -5.96 -6.06
CA LEU A 30 3.96 -4.64 -5.94
C LEU A 30 2.89 -3.73 -5.35
N VAL A 31 3.30 -2.93 -4.39
CA VAL A 31 2.48 -1.88 -3.80
C VAL A 31 3.15 -0.55 -4.07
N ALA A 32 2.43 0.41 -4.62
CA ALA A 32 2.90 1.76 -4.77
C ALA A 32 1.90 2.70 -4.11
N GLN A 33 2.37 3.36 -3.05
CA GLN A 33 1.64 4.42 -2.40
C GLN A 33 2.10 5.75 -3.00
N ARG A 34 1.15 6.49 -3.58
CA ARG A 34 1.37 7.87 -4.02
C ARG A 34 0.59 8.79 -3.09
N THR A 35 1.32 9.49 -2.22
CA THR A 35 0.75 10.50 -1.34
C THR A 35 1.11 11.88 -1.88
N LYS A 36 0.14 12.55 -2.52
CA LYS A 36 0.31 13.97 -2.88
C LYS A 36 -0.05 14.84 -1.68
N ALA A 37 0.93 15.14 -0.83
CA ALA A 37 0.78 16.18 0.16
C ALA A 37 0.71 17.55 -0.54
N TYR A 38 -0.29 18.36 -0.20
CA TYR A 38 -0.41 19.71 -0.75
C TYR A 38 0.86 20.49 -0.38
N HIS A 39 1.55 21.08 -1.37
CA HIS A 39 2.81 21.85 -1.22
C HIS A 39 4.14 21.06 -1.12
N THR A 40 4.20 19.76 -1.39
CA THR A 40 5.47 18.99 -1.38
C THR A 40 5.62 18.13 -2.63
N ASP A 41 6.87 17.86 -3.00
CA ASP A 41 7.27 16.96 -4.09
C ASP A 41 6.56 15.61 -4.01
N LEU A 42 6.36 14.98 -5.16
CA LEU A 42 5.56 13.78 -5.27
C LEU A 42 6.29 12.59 -4.64
N ASP A 43 5.97 12.26 -3.40
CA ASP A 43 6.53 11.07 -2.75
C ASP A 43 5.82 9.80 -3.27
N ILE A 44 6.53 9.06 -4.13
CA ILE A 44 6.09 7.75 -4.61
C ILE A 44 6.86 6.69 -3.82
N GLN A 45 6.23 6.13 -2.80
CA GLN A 45 6.77 4.98 -2.09
C GLN A 45 6.35 3.70 -2.82
N ARG A 46 7.31 3.12 -3.53
CA ARG A 46 7.15 1.82 -4.20
C ARG A 46 7.66 0.73 -3.28
N GLY A 47 6.97 -0.38 -3.26
CA GLY A 47 7.25 -1.51 -2.41
C GLY A 47 6.81 -2.82 -3.04
N LEU A 48 7.24 -3.89 -2.41
CA LEU A 48 6.84 -5.26 -2.69
C LEU A 48 5.92 -5.72 -1.56
N LEU A 49 4.99 -6.60 -1.87
CA LEU A 49 4.19 -7.30 -0.87
C LEU A 49 4.32 -8.80 -1.12
N ILE A 50 4.43 -9.58 -0.05
CA ILE A 50 4.47 -11.03 -0.06
C ILE A 50 3.52 -11.51 1.03
N GLY A 51 2.42 -12.10 0.61
CA GLY A 51 1.41 -12.73 1.45
C GLY A 51 1.52 -14.25 1.41
N LEU A 52 1.34 -14.87 2.56
CA LEU A 52 1.17 -16.30 2.75
C LEU A 52 -0.15 -16.51 3.50
N SER A 53 -1.10 -17.19 2.88
CA SER A 53 -2.41 -17.45 3.48
C SER A 53 -2.55 -18.96 3.73
N GLN A 54 -2.68 -19.33 4.98
CA GLN A 54 -3.06 -20.68 5.40
C GLN A 54 -4.52 -20.64 5.88
N GLU A 55 -5.20 -21.78 5.88
CA GLU A 55 -6.63 -21.95 6.17
C GLU A 55 -7.18 -21.10 7.34
N LYS A 56 -6.35 -20.79 8.34
CA LYS A 56 -6.72 -20.01 9.53
C LYS A 56 -5.83 -18.79 9.79
N VAL A 57 -4.76 -18.60 9.01
CA VAL A 57 -3.71 -17.61 9.29
C VAL A 57 -3.25 -16.95 8.01
N ASP A 58 -3.33 -15.64 7.96
CA ASP A 58 -2.84 -14.82 6.87
C ASP A 58 -1.61 -14.05 7.34
N PHE A 59 -0.49 -14.23 6.67
CA PHE A 59 0.74 -13.52 6.96
C PHE A 59 1.11 -12.67 5.75
N THR A 60 1.14 -11.36 5.86
CA THR A 60 1.54 -10.48 4.77
C THR A 60 2.70 -9.59 5.17
N THR A 61 3.76 -9.63 4.39
CA THR A 61 4.95 -8.79 4.54
C THR A 61 4.96 -7.75 3.43
N TYR A 62 5.04 -6.48 3.79
CA TYR A 62 5.21 -5.37 2.87
C TYR A 62 6.61 -4.80 3.05
N ILE A 63 7.33 -4.61 1.96
CA ILE A 63 8.68 -4.05 1.93
C ILE A 63 8.59 -2.81 1.06
N PHE A 64 8.45 -1.65 1.69
CA PHE A 64 8.48 -0.37 1.01
C PHE A 64 9.92 0.12 0.89
N ASN A 65 10.18 0.84 -0.19
CA ASN A 65 11.43 1.54 -0.41
C ASN A 65 12.67 0.63 -0.51
N ALA A 66 12.49 -0.59 -1.04
CA ALA A 66 13.57 -1.53 -1.32
C ALA A 66 14.50 -0.96 -2.43
N GLY A 67 15.44 -0.10 -2.04
CA GLY A 67 16.40 0.53 -2.95
C GLY A 67 16.69 2.02 -2.70
N TRP A 68 15.99 2.70 -1.78
CA TRP A 68 16.42 4.01 -1.28
C TRP A 68 16.83 3.92 0.20
N THR A 69 17.34 5.03 0.74
CA THR A 69 18.06 5.12 2.03
C THR A 69 17.33 4.52 3.25
N ASP A 70 16.00 4.38 3.21
CA ASP A 70 15.20 3.93 4.36
C ASP A 70 14.20 2.82 3.98
N PRO A 71 14.63 1.54 3.97
CA PRO A 71 13.74 0.41 3.74
C PRO A 71 12.75 0.26 4.90
N THR A 72 11.45 0.34 4.60
CA THR A 72 10.39 0.18 5.59
C THR A 72 9.72 -1.18 5.41
N VAL A 73 9.85 -2.04 6.42
CA VAL A 73 9.23 -3.37 6.42
C VAL A 73 8.04 -3.37 7.35
N VAL A 74 6.87 -3.72 6.84
CA VAL A 74 5.62 -3.85 7.60
C VAL A 74 5.19 -5.31 7.56
N LEU A 75 4.96 -5.88 8.74
CA LEU A 75 4.48 -7.25 8.88
C LEU A 75 3.03 -7.21 9.36
N SER A 76 2.18 -7.99 8.71
CA SER A 76 0.77 -8.12 9.02
C SER A 76 0.45 -9.59 9.27
N LEU A 77 -0.27 -9.86 10.35
CA LEU A 77 -0.74 -11.18 10.75
C LEU A 77 -2.26 -11.10 10.98
N GLY A 78 -3.01 -11.89 10.22
CA GLY A 78 -4.44 -12.07 10.35
C GLY A 78 -4.76 -13.51 10.78
N PHE A 79 -5.84 -13.66 11.54
CA PHE A 79 -6.38 -14.97 11.91
C PHE A 79 -7.84 -15.01 11.46
N HIS A 80 -8.23 -16.08 10.77
CA HIS A 80 -9.60 -16.34 10.37
C HIS A 80 -10.21 -17.42 11.29
N PHE A 81 -11.40 -17.15 11.83
CA PHE A 81 -12.14 -17.99 12.79
C PHE A 81 -13.42 -18.53 12.17
#